data_AF-A0A1W1WC64-F1
#
_entry.id   AF-A0A1W1WC64-F1
#
_cell.length_a   1.000
_cell.length_b   1.000
_cell.length_c   1.000
_cell.angle_alpha   90.00
_cell.angle_beta   90.00
_cell.angle_gamma   90.00
#
_symmetry.space_group_name_H-M   'P 1'
#
loop_
_entity.id
_entity.type
_entity.pdbx_description
1 polymer ?
#
loop_
_entity_poly.entity_id
_entity_poly.type
_entity_poly.pdbx_seq_one_letter_code
_entity_poly.pdbx_strand_id
1 'polypeptide(L)' 'MANFYGRSRAYVSFQVRLTPELKERLLRRSYETGQSQVAIVNAALEYYLDNVAGIMPGTKQEPPGNPEG' A
#
# COMPACT_ATOMS: atom_id res chain seq x y z
N MET A 1 12.29 -23.26 26.37
CA MET A 1 11.69 -23.20 25.02
C MET A 1 11.30 -21.76 24.75
N ALA A 2 12.06 -21.04 23.92
CA ALA A 2 11.81 -19.63 23.63
C ALA A 2 10.80 -19.52 22.48
N ASN A 3 9.65 -18.91 22.74
CA ASN A 3 8.63 -18.65 21.74
C ASN A 3 9.17 -17.63 20.73
N PHE A 4 9.53 -18.11 19.54
CA PHE A 4 9.91 -17.25 18.42
C PHE A 4 8.66 -16.55 17.88
N TYR A 5 8.37 -15.35 18.38
CA TYR A 5 7.38 -14.44 17.78
C TYR A 5 7.99 -13.80 16.53
N GLY A 6 8.28 -14.62 15.52
CA GLY A 6 8.56 -14.12 14.18
C GLY A 6 7.27 -13.52 13.65
N ARG A 7 7.15 -12.19 13.69
CA ARG A 7 6.04 -11.44 13.08
C ARG A 7 5.94 -11.89 11.62
N SER A 8 4.96 -12.71 11.28
CA SER A 8 4.74 -13.20 9.92
C SER A 8 4.59 -12.01 8.98
N ARG A 9 5.66 -11.65 8.27
CA ARG A 9 5.60 -10.68 7.17
C ARG A 9 5.04 -11.42 5.97
N ALA A 10 3.73 -11.47 5.86
CA ALA A 10 3.08 -11.93 4.65
C ALA A 10 3.40 -10.92 3.54
N TYR A 11 4.27 -11.30 2.61
CA TYR A 11 4.52 -10.53 1.41
C TYR A 11 3.41 -10.85 0.41
N VAL A 12 2.53 -9.88 0.18
CA VAL A 12 1.50 -10.00 -0.85
C VAL A 12 2.06 -9.42 -2.14
N SER A 13 2.07 -10.23 -3.20
CA SER A 13 2.38 -9.78 -4.55
C SER A 13 1.11 -9.78 -5.39
N PHE A 14 0.89 -8.74 -6.17
CA PHE A 14 -0.19 -8.66 -7.14
C PHE A 14 0.36 -8.17 -8.48
N GLN A 15 -0.24 -8.62 -9.57
CA GLN A 15 0.10 -8.16 -10.91
C GLN A 15 -0.90 -7.08 -11.33
N VAL A 16 -0.39 -5.97 -11.88
CA VAL A 16 -1.21 -4.87 -12.38
C VAL A 16 -0.99 -4.72 -13.88
N ARG A 17 -2.09 -4.55 -14.62
CA ARG A 17 -2.03 -4.17 -16.04
C ARG A 17 -1.94 -2.66 -16.14
N LEU A 18 -0.88 -2.17 -16.77
CA LEU A 18 -0.66 -0.75 -17.02
C LEU A 18 -0.83 -0.46 -18.52
N THR A 19 -1.31 0.74 -18.85
CA THR A 19 -1.23 1.22 -20.23
C THR A 19 0.24 1.39 -20.64
N PRO A 20 0.56 1.27 -21.94
CA PRO A 20 1.94 1.45 -22.42
C PRO A 20 2.53 2.80 -21.99
N GLU A 21 1.74 3.87 -22.10
CA GLU A 21 2.14 5.23 -21.71
C GLU A 21 2.47 5.33 -20.22
N LEU A 22 1.67 4.69 -19.36
CA LEU A 22 1.91 4.71 -17.91
C LEU A 22 3.15 3.90 -17.54
N LYS A 23 3.40 2.78 -18.23
CA LYS A 23 4.61 1.99 -18.05
C LYS A 23 5.87 2.78 -18.43
N GLU A 24 5.85 3.51 -19.54
CA GLU A 24 6.96 4.36 -19.96
C GLU A 24 7.24 5.50 -18.98
N ARG A 25 6.19 6.16 -18.48
CA ARG A 25 6.32 7.21 -17.46
C ARG A 25 6.90 6.66 -16.16
N LEU A 26 6.46 5.49 -15.72
CA LEU A 26 6.99 4.83 -14.53
C LEU A 26 8.48 4.47 -14.69
N LEU A 27 8.85 3.94 -15.87
CA LEU A 27 10.23 3.62 -16.20
C LEU A 27 11.11 4.87 -16.20
N ARG A 28 10.69 5.94 -16.88
CA ARG A 28 11.41 7.22 -16.91
C ARG A 28 11.61 7.78 -15.51
N ARG A 29 10.56 7.80 -14.69
CA ARG A 29 10.64 8.29 -13.32
C ARG A 29 11.60 7.47 -12.47
N SER A 30 11.63 6.15 -12.66
CA SER A 30 12.59 5.26 -11.98
C SER A 30 14.04 5.59 -12.32
N TYR A 31 14.32 5.93 -13.58
CA TYR A 31 15.65 6.40 -13.98
C TYR A 31 16.00 7.78 -13.40
N GLU A 32 15.05 8.71 -13.41
CA GLU A 32 15.26 10.09 -12.93
C GLU A 32 15.48 10.15 -11.40
N THR A 33 14.72 9.38 -10.63
CA THR A 33 14.80 9.42 -9.16
C THR A 33 15.76 8.40 -8.57
N GLY A 34 16.26 7.46 -9.37
CA GLY A 34 17.07 6.32 -8.92
C GLY A 34 16.29 5.33 -8.04
N GLN A 35 14.98 5.47 -7.91
CA GLN A 35 14.14 4.59 -7.12
C GLN A 35 13.64 3.40 -7.94
N SER A 36 13.41 2.26 -7.28
CA SER A 36 12.78 1.12 -7.94
C SER A 36 11.33 1.45 -8.33
N GLN A 37 10.86 0.89 -9.44
CA GLN A 37 9.46 1.05 -9.87
C GLN A 37 8.47 0.59 -8.79
N VAL A 38 8.82 -0.45 -8.03
CA VAL A 38 8.02 -0.93 -6.89
C VAL A 38 7.92 0.12 -5.79
N ALA A 39 9.03 0.76 -5.42
CA ALA A 39 9.02 1.82 -4.41
C ALA A 39 8.16 3.01 -4.85
N ILE A 40 8.24 3.39 -6.13
CA ILE A 40 7.42 4.47 -6.69
C ILE A 40 5.93 4.12 -6.65
N VAL A 41 5.57 2.89 -7.02
CA VAL A 41 4.17 2.43 -6.98
C VAL A 41 3.66 2.37 -5.55
N ASN A 42 4.43 1.82 -4.61
CA ASN A 42 4.04 1.76 -3.20
C ASN A 42 3.80 3.15 -2.63
N ALA A 43 4.72 4.10 -2.85
CA ALA A 43 4.56 5.48 -2.38
C ALA A 43 3.31 6.16 -2.99
N ALA A 44 3.02 5.90 -4.27
CA ALA A 44 1.82 6.43 -4.90
C ALA A 44 0.52 5.82 -4.35
N LEU A 45 0.53 4.51 -4.04
CA LEU A 45 -0.61 3.82 -3.43
C LEU A 45 -0.84 4.27 -1.99
N GLU A 46 0.22 4.39 -1.19
CA GLU A 46 0.16 4.93 0.18
C GLU A 46 -0.40 6.36 0.15
N TYR A 47 0.14 7.23 -0.71
CA TYR A 47 -0.39 8.58 -0.89
C TYR A 47 -1.88 8.60 -1.26
N TYR A 48 -2.31 7.72 -2.16
CA TYR A 48 -3.72 7.61 -2.53
C TYR A 48 -4.59 7.15 -1.35
N LEU A 49 -4.12 6.19 -0.55
CA LEU A 49 -4.85 5.72 0.62
C LEU A 49 -5.01 6.84 1.66
N ASP A 50 -3.93 7.56 1.96
CA ASP A 50 -3.93 8.64 2.95
C ASP A 50 -4.77 9.86 2.52
N ASN A 51 -4.77 10.21 1.23
CA ASN A 51 -5.33 11.49 0.76
C ASN A 51 -6.66 11.35 0.00
N VAL A 52 -6.96 10.18 -0.55
CA VAL A 52 -8.12 9.98 -1.43
C VAL A 52 -9.06 8.90 -0.87
N ALA A 53 -8.53 7.78 -0.38
CA ALA A 53 -9.36 6.72 0.18
C ALA A 53 -9.97 7.07 1.55
N GLY A 54 -9.35 8.00 2.31
CA GLY A 54 -9.95 8.57 3.53
C GLY A 54 -11.26 9.35 3.29
N ILE A 55 -11.59 9.66 2.04
CA ILE A 55 -12.83 10.34 1.63
C ILE A 55 -13.86 9.34 1.06
N MET A 56 -13.62 8.02 1.13
CA MET A 56 -14.69 7.04 0.84
C MET A 56 -15.70 7.03 2.00
N PRO A 57 -16.98 7.39 1.77
CA PRO A 57 -18.02 7.24 2.77
C PRO A 57 -18.36 5.75 2.90
N GLY A 58 -17.68 5.02 3.79
CA GLY A 58 -17.99 3.59 3.99
C GLY A 58 -17.21 2.83 5.05
N THR A 59 -15.99 3.26 5.39
CA THR A 59 -15.18 2.58 6.41
C THR A 59 -15.16 3.40 7.71
N LYS A 60 -16.33 3.52 8.35
CA LYS A 60 -16.35 3.78 9.79
C LYS A 60 -15.74 2.54 10.44
N GLN A 61 -14.51 2.65 10.95
CA GLN A 61 -14.09 1.73 12.01
C GLN A 61 -15.06 1.94 13.16
N GLU A 62 -15.93 0.96 13.40
CA GLU A 62 -16.66 0.88 14.66
C GLU A 62 -15.62 0.88 15.79
N PRO A 63 -15.72 1.78 16.78
CA PRO A 63 -14.88 1.70 17.95
C PRO A 63 -15.13 0.36 18.66
N PRO A 64 -14.11 -0.28 19.26
CA PRO A 64 -14.30 -1.53 19.97
C PRO A 64 -15.34 -1.32 21.08
N GLY A 65 -16.46 -2.02 20.96
CA GLY A 65 -17.51 -2.02 21.96
C GLY A 65 -16.91 -2.33 23.33
N ASN A 66 -17.15 -1.43 24.28
CA ASN A 66 -16.80 -1.65 25.66
C ASN A 66 -17.70 -2.78 26.19
N PRO A 67 -17.17 -3.88 26.76
CA PRO A 67 -18.02 -4.84 27.45
C PRO A 67 -18.42 -4.21 28.79
N GLU A 68 -19.61 -3.62 28.85
CA GLU A 68 -20.25 -3.29 30.12
C GLU A 68 -20.81 -4.58 30.74
N GLY A 69 -20.49 -4.79 32.02
CA GLY A 69 -20.87 -5.96 32.81
C GLY A 69 -22.22 -5.84 33.51
#